data_AF-A0A1F6Z3F4-F1
#
_entry.id   AF-A0A1F6Z3F4-F1
#
_cell.length_a   1.000
_cell.length_b   1.000
_cell.length_c   1.000
_cell.angle_alpha   90.00
_cell.angle_beta   90.00
_cell.angle_gamma   90.00
#
_symmetry.space_group_name_H-M   'P 1'
#
loop_
_entity.id
_entity.type
_entity.pdbx_description
1 polymer ?
#
loop_
_entity_poly.entity_id
_entity_poly.type
_entity_poly.pdbx_seq_one_letter_code
_entity_poly.pdbx_strand_id
1 'polypeptide(L)'
;MHELAKNIITERIDELIKEWNFENRKSNADECICYQQGKKCHDIKNLNCFFCYCPNYDTSVKEGRCFINSPKAKYIDNHNGKILDCSDCDFPHKPENIKKLLTRRFYNFTACIKQ
;
A
#
# COMPACT_ATOMS: atom_id res chain seq x y z
N MET A 1 4.75 -24.37 -0.65
CA MET A 1 3.34 -24.15 -0.27
C MET A 1 2.48 -25.10 -1.09
N HIS A 2 1.52 -25.79 -0.47
CA HIS A 2 0.57 -26.67 -1.17
C HIS A 2 -0.31 -25.86 -2.15
N GLU A 3 -0.66 -26.41 -3.31
CA GLU A 3 -1.42 -25.68 -4.35
C GLU A 3 -2.77 -25.16 -3.84
N LEU A 4 -3.51 -25.97 -3.07
CA LEU A 4 -4.75 -25.52 -2.42
C LEU A 4 -4.56 -24.25 -1.58
N ALA A 5 -3.46 -24.16 -0.81
CA ALA A 5 -3.20 -22.99 0.02
C ALA A 5 -2.86 -21.75 -0.84
N LYS A 6 -2.15 -21.93 -1.96
CA LYS A 6 -1.88 -20.83 -2.91
C LYS A 6 -3.17 -20.26 -3.48
N ASN A 7 -4.11 -21.14 -3.86
CA ASN A 7 -5.40 -20.73 -4.43
C ASN A 7 -6.22 -19.93 -3.42
N ILE A 8 -6.40 -20.47 -2.20
CA ILE A 8 -7.13 -19.78 -1.12
C ILE A 8 -6.52 -18.42 -0.80
N ILE A 9 -5.18 -18.34 -0.70
CA ILE A 9 -4.50 -17.07 -0.43
C ILE A 9 -4.70 -16.09 -1.59
N THR A 10 -4.61 -16.56 -2.84
CA THR A 10 -4.79 -15.70 -4.02
C THR A 10 -6.21 -15.14 -4.10
N GLU A 11 -7.22 -15.98 -3.88
CA GLU A 11 -8.62 -15.57 -3.83
C GLU A 11 -8.85 -14.52 -2.73
N ARG A 12 -8.31 -14.75 -1.52
CA ARG A 12 -8.46 -13.79 -0.43
C ARG A 12 -7.75 -12.46 -0.72
N ILE A 13 -6.61 -12.47 -1.39
CA ILE A 13 -5.93 -11.23 -1.82
C ILE A 13 -6.82 -10.46 -2.81
N ASP A 14 -7.46 -11.14 -3.75
CA ASP A 14 -8.35 -10.51 -4.73
C ASP A 14 -9.61 -9.94 -4.08
N GLU A 15 -10.15 -10.60 -3.06
CA GLU A 15 -11.24 -10.06 -2.24
C GLU A 15 -10.81 -8.80 -1.49
N LEU A 16 -9.67 -8.82 -0.80
CA LEU A 16 -9.15 -7.66 -0.09
C LEU A 16 -8.95 -6.46 -1.02
N ILE A 17 -8.44 -6.68 -2.24
CA ILE A 17 -8.26 -5.61 -3.22
C ILE A 17 -9.61 -5.02 -3.67
N LYS A 18 -10.67 -5.83 -3.75
CA LYS A 18 -12.02 -5.32 -4.04
C LYS A 18 -12.59 -4.57 -2.85
N GLU A 19 -12.56 -5.15 -1.66
CA GLU A 19 -13.07 -4.58 -0.41
C GLU A 19 -12.45 -3.22 -0.10
N TRP A 20 -11.15 -3.05 -0.37
CA TRP A 20 -10.40 -1.84 -0.06
C TRP A 20 -10.38 -0.80 -1.19
N ASN A 21 -11.20 -0.96 -2.22
CA ASN A 21 -11.43 0.11 -3.19
C ASN A 21 -12.07 1.33 -2.51
N PHE A 22 -11.68 2.54 -2.91
CA PHE A 22 -12.21 3.80 -2.37
C PHE A 22 -13.74 3.86 -2.39
N GLU A 23 -14.37 3.44 -3.50
CA GLU A 23 -15.83 3.48 -3.64
C GLU A 23 -16.53 2.56 -2.63
N ASN A 24 -15.87 1.49 -2.22
CA ASN A 24 -16.38 0.54 -1.22
C ASN A 24 -16.08 1.00 0.21
N ARG A 25 -14.98 1.74 0.43
CA ARG A 25 -14.56 2.20 1.77
C ARG A 25 -15.11 3.56 2.17
N LYS A 26 -15.56 4.39 1.24
CA LYS A 26 -16.01 5.77 1.52
C LYS A 26 -17.17 5.87 2.52
N SER A 27 -17.91 4.78 2.76
CA SER A 27 -18.95 4.72 3.81
C SER A 27 -18.39 4.71 5.23
N ASN A 28 -17.13 4.30 5.42
CA ASN A 28 -16.48 4.21 6.73
C ASN A 28 -15.82 5.55 7.08
N ALA A 29 -16.63 6.61 7.18
CA ALA A 29 -16.16 7.99 7.27
C ALA A 29 -15.19 8.23 8.45
N ASP A 30 -15.35 7.54 9.57
CA ASP A 30 -14.48 7.67 10.75
C ASP A 30 -13.05 7.15 10.55
N GLU A 31 -12.80 6.31 9.54
CA GLU A 31 -11.49 5.70 9.31
C GLU A 31 -10.51 6.59 8.52
N CYS A 32 -11.00 7.60 7.79
CA CYS A 32 -10.16 8.45 6.94
C CYS A 32 -10.84 9.76 6.55
N ILE A 33 -10.10 10.87 6.62
CA ILE A 33 -10.57 12.20 6.21
C ILE A 33 -11.02 12.26 4.74
N CYS A 34 -10.39 11.49 3.86
CA CYS A 34 -10.77 11.39 2.45
C CYS A 34 -12.17 10.77 2.27
N TYR A 35 -12.53 9.80 3.13
CA TYR A 35 -13.87 9.21 3.13
C TYR A 35 -14.91 10.20 3.63
N GLN A 36 -14.61 10.92 4.72
CA GLN A 36 -15.48 11.99 5.25
C GLN A 36 -15.80 13.05 4.19
N GLN A 37 -14.79 13.42 3.41
CA GLN A 37 -14.93 14.43 2.36
C GLN A 37 -15.52 13.88 1.06
N GLY A 38 -15.65 12.55 0.92
CA GLY A 38 -16.03 11.91 -0.33
C GLY A 38 -15.04 12.18 -1.48
N LYS A 39 -13.77 12.44 -1.16
CA LYS A 39 -12.72 12.82 -2.13
C LYS A 39 -11.55 11.86 -2.09
N LYS A 40 -11.06 11.45 -3.26
CA LYS A 40 -9.87 10.60 -3.40
C LYS A 40 -8.60 11.38 -3.02
N CYS A 41 -7.64 10.72 -2.35
CA CYS A 41 -6.34 11.31 -2.01
C CYS A 41 -5.42 11.47 -3.25
N HIS A 42 -5.59 10.61 -4.25
CA HIS A 42 -4.91 10.70 -5.54
C HIS A 42 -5.93 10.57 -6.67
N ASP A 43 -5.71 11.34 -7.74
CA ASP A 43 -6.55 11.26 -8.93
C ASP A 43 -6.16 10.05 -9.80
N ILE A 44 -6.60 8.87 -9.36
CA ILE A 44 -6.48 7.62 -10.12
C ILE A 44 -7.83 6.91 -10.19
N LYS A 45 -8.08 6.25 -11.33
CA LYS A 45 -9.36 5.59 -11.62
C LYS A 45 -9.73 4.58 -10.53
N ASN A 46 -8.82 3.65 -10.24
CA ASN A 46 -9.04 2.55 -9.31
C ASN A 46 -8.23 2.75 -8.02
N LEU A 47 -8.54 3.80 -7.26
CA LEU A 47 -7.87 4.06 -5.99
C LEU A 47 -8.20 2.97 -4.97
N ASN A 48 -7.16 2.28 -4.49
CA ASN A 48 -7.28 1.30 -3.42
C ASN A 48 -6.58 1.82 -2.16
N CYS A 49 -7.20 1.59 -1.00
CA CYS A 49 -6.77 2.15 0.28
C CYS A 49 -6.08 1.15 1.21
N PHE A 50 -5.88 -0.10 0.78
CA PHE A 50 -5.30 -1.17 1.62
C PHE A 50 -3.93 -0.78 2.17
N PHE A 51 -3.08 -0.20 1.33
CA PHE A 51 -1.80 0.38 1.73
C PHE A 51 -1.88 1.91 1.67
N CYS A 52 -2.78 2.52 2.46
CA CYS A 52 -2.84 3.99 2.56
C CYS A 52 -1.48 4.60 2.97
N TYR A 53 -0.66 3.83 3.68
CA TYR A 53 0.77 4.09 3.85
C TYR A 53 1.60 3.17 2.94
N CYS A 54 2.67 3.72 2.34
CA CYS A 54 3.52 2.98 1.42
C CYS A 54 4.37 1.92 2.16
N PRO A 55 4.22 0.62 1.88
CA PRO A 55 5.02 -0.43 2.52
C PRO A 55 6.48 -0.44 2.08
N ASN A 56 6.86 0.41 1.13
CA ASN A 56 8.24 0.61 0.69
C ASN A 56 8.89 1.86 1.30
N TYR A 57 8.19 2.58 2.19
CA TYR A 57 8.79 3.66 2.95
C TYR A 57 9.52 3.09 4.16
N ASP A 58 10.83 3.30 4.18
CA ASP A 58 11.75 2.86 5.21
C ASP A 58 11.85 3.91 6.32
N THR A 59 11.35 3.55 7.50
CA THR A 59 11.38 4.39 8.70
C THR A 59 12.62 4.18 9.54
N SER A 60 13.53 3.28 9.16
CA SER A 60 14.79 3.06 9.88
C SER A 60 15.81 4.17 9.66
N VAL A 61 15.60 4.98 8.61
CA VAL A 61 16.39 6.17 8.29
C VAL A 61 15.61 7.40 8.75
N LYS A 62 16.27 8.33 9.46
CA LYS A 62 15.64 9.52 10.03
C LYS A 62 14.94 10.37 8.96
N GLU A 63 15.59 10.56 7.82
CA GLU A 63 15.07 11.30 6.68
C GLU A 63 14.00 10.51 5.91
N GLY A 64 13.83 9.22 6.18
CA GLY A 64 13.06 8.29 5.37
C GLY A 64 13.80 7.84 4.11
N ARG A 65 13.51 6.63 3.63
CA ARG A 65 14.06 6.10 2.37
C ARG A 65 13.01 5.31 1.58
N CYS A 66 13.04 5.40 0.25
CA CYS A 66 12.15 4.62 -0.61
C CYS A 66 12.86 3.33 -1.08
N PHE A 67 12.42 2.15 -0.65
CA PHE A 67 13.04 0.88 -1.06
C PHE A 67 12.97 0.58 -2.56
N ILE A 68 12.04 1.22 -3.27
CA ILE A 68 11.83 1.01 -4.71
C ILE A 68 12.33 2.18 -5.57
N ASN A 69 12.96 3.19 -4.96
CA ASN A 69 13.46 4.39 -5.64
C ASN A 69 12.43 4.99 -6.61
N SER A 70 11.19 5.20 -6.13
CA SER A 70 10.13 5.76 -6.98
C SER A 70 10.56 7.12 -7.53
N PRO A 71 10.37 7.39 -8.85
CA PRO A 71 10.71 8.68 -9.43
C PRO A 71 9.83 9.83 -8.92
N LYS A 72 8.73 9.50 -8.22
CA LYS A 72 7.82 10.47 -7.60
C LYS A 72 8.18 10.80 -6.16
N ALA A 73 9.18 10.12 -5.57
CA ALA A 73 9.64 10.42 -4.24
C ALA A 73 10.70 11.54 -4.29
N LYS A 74 10.59 12.53 -3.40
CA LYS A 74 11.48 13.69 -3.35
C LYS A 74 11.85 14.01 -1.91
N TYR A 75 13.07 14.47 -1.66
CA TYR A 75 13.41 15.00 -0.35
C TYR A 75 13.03 16.47 -0.28
N ILE A 76 12.35 16.85 0.80
CA ILE A 76 11.99 18.23 1.12
C ILE A 76 12.66 18.65 2.43
N ASP A 77 12.94 19.94 2.58
CA ASP A 77 13.48 20.49 3.82
C ASP A 77 12.36 20.73 4.84
N ASN A 78 12.65 20.44 6.11
CA ASN A 78 11.82 20.74 7.27
C ASN A 78 12.72 21.37 8.36
N HIS A 79 12.11 21.90 9.43
CA HIS A 79 12.80 22.51 10.57
C HIS A 79 13.90 21.62 11.19
N ASN A 80 13.79 20.29 11.04
CA ASN A 80 14.71 19.30 11.64
C ASN A 80 15.64 18.61 10.63
N GLY A 81 15.73 19.11 9.40
CA GLY A 81 16.51 18.55 8.30
C GLY A 81 15.63 18.07 7.15
N LYS A 82 16.14 17.14 6.33
CA LYS A 82 15.42 16.62 5.17
C LYS A 82 14.46 15.50 5.55
N ILE A 83 13.32 15.44 4.87
CA ILE A 83 12.36 14.34 4.95
C ILE A 83 11.96 13.88 3.55
N LEU A 84 11.77 12.58 3.38
CA LEU A 84 11.27 11.98 2.16
C LEU A 84 9.77 12.25 2.04
N ASP A 85 9.40 13.00 1.02
CA ASP A 85 8.03 13.22 0.60
C ASP A 85 7.66 12.24 -0.51
N CYS A 86 6.60 11.48 -0.27
CA CYS A 86 6.00 10.55 -1.22
C CYS A 86 4.56 10.92 -1.59
N SER A 87 4.09 12.13 -1.25
CA SER A 87 2.69 12.53 -1.40
C SER A 87 2.17 12.40 -2.83
N ASP A 88 3.03 12.57 -3.83
CA ASP A 88 2.66 12.49 -5.26
C ASP A 88 2.69 11.04 -5.80
N CYS A 89 3.15 10.08 -4.99
CA CYS A 89 3.32 8.69 -5.40
C CYS A 89 2.03 7.89 -5.28
N ASP A 90 1.57 7.34 -6.40
CA ASP A 90 0.37 6.49 -6.50
C ASP A 90 0.68 4.99 -6.37
N PHE A 91 1.96 4.63 -6.20
CA PHE A 91 2.40 3.24 -6.12
C PHE A 91 1.59 2.38 -5.14
N PRO A 92 1.35 2.79 -3.88
CA PRO A 92 0.68 1.94 -2.91
C PRO A 92 -0.84 1.88 -3.10
N HIS A 93 -1.41 2.73 -3.95
CA HIS A 93 -2.84 2.80 -4.24
C HIS A 93 -3.26 2.00 -5.48
N LYS A 94 -2.30 1.42 -6.21
CA LYS A 94 -2.53 0.61 -7.41
C LYS A 94 -2.85 -0.84 -7.06
N PRO A 95 -4.03 -1.37 -7.44
CA PRO A 95 -4.44 -2.76 -7.18
C PRO A 95 -3.37 -3.79 -7.53
N GLU A 96 -2.70 -3.63 -8.67
CA GLU A 96 -1.65 -4.53 -9.15
C GLU A 96 -0.41 -4.55 -8.25
N ASN A 97 -0.03 -3.41 -7.66
CA ASN A 97 1.08 -3.32 -6.74
C ASN A 97 0.74 -3.94 -5.39
N ILE A 98 -0.49 -3.73 -4.92
CA ILE A 98 -1.01 -4.33 -3.69
C ILE A 98 -1.02 -5.85 -3.84
N LYS A 99 -1.56 -6.37 -4.95
CA LYS A 99 -1.55 -7.82 -5.25
C LYS A 99 -0.14 -8.39 -5.21
N LYS A 100 0.79 -7.77 -5.93
CA LYS A 100 2.20 -8.21 -5.97
C LYS A 100 2.83 -8.23 -4.58
N LEU A 101 2.60 -7.20 -3.76
CA LEU A 101 3.15 -7.09 -2.41
C LEU A 101 2.56 -8.13 -1.46
N LEU A 102 1.23 -8.30 -1.47
CA LEU A 102 0.55 -9.29 -0.64
C LEU A 102 0.96 -10.71 -1.04
N THR A 103 0.94 -11.04 -2.34
CA THR A 103 1.38 -12.36 -2.83
C THR A 103 2.82 -12.63 -2.39
N ARG A 104 3.74 -11.69 -2.60
CA ARG A 104 5.14 -11.85 -2.14
C ARG A 104 5.21 -12.08 -0.63
N ARG A 105 4.46 -11.31 0.16
CA ARG A 105 4.53 -11.39 1.62
C ARG A 105 3.98 -12.71 2.16
N PHE A 106 2.83 -13.16 1.67
CA PHE A 106 2.24 -14.44 2.06
C PHE A 106 3.04 -15.64 1.54
N TYR A 107 3.59 -15.56 0.32
CA TYR A 107 4.33 -16.67 -0.26
C TYR A 107 5.70 -16.82 0.43
N ASN A 108 6.37 -15.71 0.73
CA ASN A 108 7.61 -15.72 1.51
C ASN A 108 7.39 -16.15 2.97
N PHE A 109 6.26 -15.79 3.59
CA PHE A 109 5.94 -16.23 4.95
C PHE A 109 5.93 -17.76 5.08
N THR A 110 5.36 -18.46 4.08
CA THR A 110 5.33 -19.94 4.10
C THR A 110 6.66 -20.61 3.77
N ALA A 111 7.64 -19.87 3.26
CA ALA A 111 9.00 -20.38 3.12
C ALA A 111 9.73 -20.40 4.47
N CYS A 112 9.42 -19.47 5.39
CA CYS A 112 10.01 -19.43 6.72
C CYS A 112 9.46 -20.49 7.69
N ILE A 113 8.23 -20.99 7.51
CA ILE A 113 7.63 -22.03 8.38
C ILE A 113 8.27 -23.42 8.14
N LYS A 114 9.18 -23.54 7.16
CA LYS A 114 9.94 -24.76 6.87
C LYS A 114 11.34 -24.81 7.51
N GLN A 115 11.67 -23.87 8.40
CA GLN A 115 12.86 -23.92 9.26
C GLN A 115 12.44 -24.23 10.69
#